data_AF-A0A645DR55-F1
#
_entry.id   AF-A0A645DR55-F1
#
_cell.length_a   1.000
_cell.length_b   1.000
_cell.length_c   1.000
_cell.angle_alpha   90.00
_cell.angle_beta   90.00
_cell.angle_gamma   90.00
#
_symmetry.space_group_name_H-M   'P 1'
#
loop_
_entity.id
_entity.type
_entity.pdbx_description
1 polymer ?
#
loop_
_entity_poly.entity_id
_entity_poly.type
_entity_poly.pdbx_seq_one_letter_code
_entity_poly.pdbx_strand_id
1 'polypeptide(L)'
;MPSIDELTLTLRELAPRIAKHGTFNFLLSNGQALWAHASTHLCYVERRHPFAHAQLCDEDLKVNFASETTPNDKVAIVVTAPLTTNEQWTSFQSGELKVFVNGEAR
;
A
#
# COMPACT_ATOMS: atom_id res chain seq x y z
N MET A 1 1.81 17.28 -14.79
CA MET A 1 1.26 15.93 -14.52
C MET A 1 -0.16 16.08 -14.02
N PRO A 2 -1.06 15.11 -14.25
CA PRO A 2 -2.40 15.12 -13.66
C PRO A 2 -2.31 15.17 -12.13
N SER A 3 -3.30 15.79 -11.50
CA SER A 3 -3.40 15.83 -10.04
C SER A 3 -3.67 14.45 -9.46
N ILE A 4 -3.44 14.30 -8.14
CA ILE A 4 -3.75 13.06 -7.42
C ILE A 4 -5.23 12.70 -7.60
N ASP A 5 -6.12 13.69 -7.54
CA ASP A 5 -7.56 13.48 -7.63
C ASP A 5 -7.99 13.06 -9.04
N GLU A 6 -7.49 13.72 -10.08
CA GLU A 6 -7.76 13.34 -11.48
C GLU A 6 -7.25 11.93 -11.81
N LEU A 7 -6.04 11.59 -11.38
CA LEU A 7 -5.49 10.27 -11.61
C LEU A 7 -6.25 9.21 -10.81
N THR A 8 -6.67 9.53 -9.58
CA THR A 8 -7.51 8.63 -8.77
C THR A 8 -8.83 8.33 -9.47
N LEU A 9 -9.52 9.35 -9.98
CA LEU A 9 -10.78 9.16 -10.73
C LEU A 9 -10.55 8.28 -11.96
N THR A 10 -9.52 8.59 -12.74
CA THR A 10 -9.17 7.82 -13.94
C THR A 10 -8.88 6.35 -13.62
N LEU A 11 -8.11 6.08 -12.56
CA LEU A 11 -7.80 4.72 -12.14
C LEU A 11 -9.02 3.98 -11.61
N ARG A 12 -9.93 4.66 -10.87
CA ARG A 12 -11.20 4.07 -10.41
C ARG A 12 -12.08 3.63 -11.58
N GLU A 13 -12.04 4.33 -12.70
CA GLU A 13 -12.78 3.95 -13.91
C GLU A 13 -12.11 2.82 -14.70
N LEU A 14 -10.77 2.83 -14.79
CA LEU A 14 -10.03 1.90 -15.63
C LEU A 14 -9.77 0.53 -14.95
N ALA A 15 -9.42 0.52 -13.67
CA ALA A 15 -9.03 -0.71 -12.97
C ALA A 15 -10.12 -1.79 -13.01
N PRO A 16 -11.42 -1.50 -12.77
CA PRO A 16 -12.47 -2.50 -12.85
C PRO A 16 -12.64 -3.08 -14.26
N ARG A 17 -12.38 -2.29 -15.31
CA ARG A 17 -12.49 -2.77 -16.69
C ARG A 17 -11.44 -3.83 -17.00
N ILE A 18 -10.23 -3.64 -16.49
CA ILE A 18 -9.12 -4.60 -16.65
C ILE A 18 -9.35 -5.83 -15.77
N ALA A 19 -9.76 -5.62 -14.51
CA ALA A 19 -10.01 -6.69 -13.54
C ALA A 19 -11.11 -7.69 -13.98
N LYS A 20 -12.01 -7.30 -14.89
CA LYS A 20 -12.98 -8.22 -15.51
C LYS A 20 -12.33 -9.36 -16.30
N HIS A 21 -11.06 -9.22 -16.70
CA HIS A 21 -10.33 -10.21 -17.48
C HIS A 21 -9.45 -11.13 -16.62
N GLY A 22 -9.44 -10.96 -15.29
CA GLY A 22 -8.67 -11.78 -14.36
C GLY A 22 -8.09 -10.98 -13.21
N THR A 23 -7.17 -11.61 -12.45
CA THR A 23 -6.50 -10.95 -11.33
C THR A 23 -5.72 -9.73 -11.79
N PHE A 24 -6.05 -8.57 -11.21
CA PHE A 24 -5.37 -7.31 -11.49
C PHE A 24 -5.04 -6.60 -10.17
N ASN A 25 -3.95 -7.00 -9.52
CA ASN A 25 -3.38 -6.25 -8.40
C ASN A 25 -2.27 -5.35 -8.94
N PHE A 26 -2.23 -4.07 -8.55
CA PHE A 26 -1.15 -3.18 -8.95
C PHE A 26 -0.77 -2.19 -7.85
N LEU A 27 0.49 -1.73 -7.94
CA LEU A 27 1.01 -0.55 -7.27
C LEU A 27 1.47 0.43 -8.34
N LEU A 28 1.00 1.67 -8.28
CA LEU A 28 1.37 2.73 -9.21
C LEU A 28 1.79 3.97 -8.41
N SER A 29 2.87 4.63 -8.81
CA SER A 29 3.34 5.84 -8.14
C SER A 29 3.76 6.90 -9.16
N ASN A 30 3.52 8.16 -8.81
CA ASN A 30 4.03 9.33 -9.52
C ASN A 30 5.07 10.12 -8.69
N GLY A 31 5.56 9.52 -7.59
CA GLY A 31 6.48 10.17 -6.65
C GLY A 31 5.81 11.04 -5.59
N GLN A 32 4.53 11.40 -5.74
CA GLN A 32 3.77 12.17 -4.75
C GLN A 32 2.72 11.32 -4.02
N ALA A 33 2.17 10.32 -4.71
CA ALA A 33 1.18 9.39 -4.16
C ALA A 33 1.44 7.97 -4.67
N LEU A 34 0.97 7.00 -3.89
CA LEU A 34 0.94 5.59 -4.24
C LEU A 34 -0.51 5.14 -4.38
N TRP A 35 -0.88 4.59 -5.53
CA TRP A 35 -2.16 3.92 -5.73
C TRP A 35 -1.97 2.42 -5.63
N ALA A 36 -2.85 1.78 -4.87
CA ALA A 36 -2.90 0.33 -4.75
C ALA A 36 -4.30 -0.16 -5.11
N HIS A 37 -4.37 -1.10 -6.04
CA HIS A 37 -5.61 -1.77 -6.42
C HIS A 37 -5.53 -3.26 -6.13
N ALA A 38 -6.59 -3.80 -5.53
CA ALA A 38 -6.70 -5.21 -5.20
C ALA A 38 -7.89 -5.84 -5.94
N SER A 39 -7.63 -6.75 -6.89
CA SER A 39 -8.68 -7.68 -7.35
C SER A 39 -8.76 -8.91 -6.46
N THR A 40 -7.62 -9.28 -5.84
CA THR A 40 -7.46 -10.41 -4.93
C THR A 40 -6.81 -9.92 -3.62
N HIS A 41 -5.93 -10.71 -3.00
CA HIS A 41 -5.32 -10.39 -1.71
C HIS A 41 -4.28 -9.28 -1.84
N LEU A 42 -4.59 -8.15 -1.19
CA LEU A 42 -3.62 -7.15 -0.74
C LEU A 42 -4.00 -6.76 0.68
N CYS A 43 -3.01 -6.37 1.46
CA CYS A 43 -3.19 -5.71 2.74
C CYS A 43 -2.17 -4.59 2.89
N TYR A 44 -2.46 -3.67 3.80
CA TYR A 44 -1.56 -2.59 4.13
C TYR A 44 -1.47 -2.36 5.64
N VAL A 45 -0.40 -1.71 6.05
CA VAL A 45 -0.23 -1.16 7.39
C VAL A 45 0.34 0.24 7.27
N GLU A 46 -0.13 1.14 8.12
CA GLU A 46 0.42 2.48 8.28
C GLU A 46 1.23 2.51 9.57
N ARG A 47 2.52 2.84 9.44
CA ARG A 47 3.46 2.95 10.55
C ARG A 47 3.78 4.40 10.81
N ARG A 48 3.89 4.72 12.10
CA ARG A 48 4.40 6.00 12.61
C ARG A 48 5.27 5.72 13.80
N HIS A 49 6.13 6.67 14.15
CA HIS A 49 6.93 6.57 15.36
C HIS A 49 6.05 6.32 16.61
N PRO A 50 6.47 5.44 17.54
CA PRO A 50 7.70 4.63 17.50
C PRO A 50 7.58 3.43 16.55
N PHE A 51 8.56 3.27 15.65
CA PHE A 51 8.60 2.14 14.71
C PHE A 51 8.97 0.87 15.47
N ALA A 52 8.00 -0.04 15.62
CA ALA A 52 8.26 -1.36 16.17
C ALA A 52 9.24 -2.13 15.27
N HIS A 53 10.11 -2.95 15.86
CA HIS A 53 10.93 -3.88 15.10
C HIS A 53 10.01 -4.83 14.32
N ALA A 54 10.11 -4.77 13.00
CA ALA A 54 9.41 -5.66 12.09
C ALA A 54 10.31 -6.86 11.79
N GLN A 55 9.88 -8.05 12.16
CA GLN A 55 10.51 -9.28 11.70
C GLN A 55 9.64 -9.84 10.57
N LEU A 56 10.12 -9.73 9.34
CA LEU A 56 9.38 -10.18 8.16
C LEU A 56 9.34 -11.70 8.13
N CYS A 57 8.17 -12.27 7.87
CA CYS A 57 7.95 -13.72 7.83
C CYS A 57 8.50 -14.41 6.57
N ASP A 58 8.92 -13.65 5.56
CA ASP A 58 9.47 -14.21 4.32
C ASP A 58 11.01 -14.17 4.35
N GLU A 59 11.65 -15.28 3.99
CA GLU A 59 13.06 -15.58 4.33
C GLU A 59 14.10 -14.70 3.59
N ASP A 60 13.70 -13.97 2.54
CA ASP A 60 14.65 -13.29 1.63
C ASP A 60 14.78 -11.77 1.80
N LEU A 61 13.91 -11.11 2.58
CA LEU A 61 13.95 -9.65 2.77
C LEU A 61 13.86 -9.29 4.25
N LYS A 62 14.94 -8.74 4.80
CA LYS A 62 14.97 -8.08 6.13
C LYS A 62 15.05 -6.58 5.93
N VAL A 63 13.91 -5.89 6.00
CA VAL A 63 13.87 -4.43 5.96
C VAL A 63 13.77 -3.91 7.39
N ASN A 64 14.84 -3.28 7.89
CA ASN A 64 14.83 -2.60 9.18
C ASN A 64 14.30 -1.18 9.01
N PHE A 65 12.99 -1.00 9.13
CA PHE A 65 12.37 0.32 8.93
C PHE A 65 12.80 1.36 9.98
N ALA A 66 13.23 0.93 11.18
CA ALA A 66 13.63 1.85 12.22
C ALA A 66 14.92 2.63 11.90
N SER A 67 15.79 2.13 11.02
CA SER A 67 17.01 2.85 10.60
C SER A 67 16.76 3.92 9.53
N GLU A 68 15.63 3.84 8.81
CA GLU A 68 15.34 4.66 7.64
C GLU A 68 14.33 5.78 7.91
N THR A 69 13.91 5.96 9.17
CA THR A 69 12.82 6.85 9.54
C THR A 69 13.15 7.77 10.71
N THR A 70 12.61 8.97 10.69
CA THR A 70 12.61 9.94 11.78
C THR A 70 11.31 9.87 12.60
N PRO A 71 11.26 10.46 13.81
CA PRO A 71 10.03 10.49 14.62
C PRO A 71 8.82 11.14 13.95
N ASN A 72 9.03 11.93 12.90
CA ASN A 72 7.97 12.61 12.16
C ASN A 72 7.49 11.81 10.93
N ASP A 73 8.15 10.70 10.61
CA ASP A 73 7.85 9.95 9.40
C ASP A 73 6.62 9.06 9.58
N LYS A 74 5.87 8.95 8.49
CA LYS A 74 4.76 8.01 8.33
C LYS A 74 5.03 7.16 7.11
N VAL A 75 4.83 5.86 7.23
CA VAL A 75 5.14 4.89 6.19
C VAL A 75 3.94 3.98 5.98
N ALA A 76 3.39 3.99 4.77
CA ALA A 76 2.42 2.99 4.34
C ALA A 76 3.15 1.84 3.65
N ILE A 77 2.89 0.61 4.09
CA ILE A 77 3.42 -0.61 3.49
C ILE A 77 2.26 -1.37 2.88
N VAL A 78 2.36 -1.76 1.62
CA VAL A 78 1.34 -2.55 0.91
C VAL A 78 1.96 -3.86 0.42
N VAL A 79 1.33 -4.98 0.75
CA VAL A 79 1.84 -6.34 0.51
C VAL A 79 0.71 -7.29 0.12
N THR A 80 1.03 -8.44 -0.47
CA THR A 80 0.06 -9.48 -0.82
C THR A 80 -0.33 -10.36 0.37
N ALA A 81 0.51 -10.44 1.40
CA ALA A 81 0.24 -11.13 2.65
C ALA A 81 0.95 -10.43 3.83
N PRO A 82 0.36 -10.41 5.04
CA PRO A 82 0.98 -9.83 6.23
C PRO A 82 2.41 -10.32 6.45
N LEU A 83 3.36 -9.38 6.55
CA LEU A 83 4.76 -9.73 6.78
C LEU A 83 5.10 -9.88 8.27
N THR A 84 4.23 -9.40 9.15
CA THR A 84 4.44 -9.38 10.60
C THR A 84 3.19 -9.87 11.31
N THR A 85 3.36 -10.55 12.45
CA THR A 85 2.24 -11.00 13.29
C THR A 85 1.95 -10.04 14.44
N ASN A 86 2.86 -9.11 14.73
CA ASN A 86 2.77 -8.14 15.83
C ASN A 86 2.11 -6.82 15.43
N GLU A 87 1.47 -6.75 14.27
CA GLU A 87 0.80 -5.55 13.76
C GLU A 87 -0.56 -5.88 13.14
N GLN A 88 -1.46 -4.90 13.16
CA GLN A 88 -2.75 -5.03 12.48
C GLN A 88 -2.61 -4.63 11.01
N TRP A 89 -2.70 -5.63 10.14
CA TRP A 89 -2.78 -5.44 8.70
C TRP A 89 -4.23 -5.23 8.27
N THR A 90 -4.49 -4.16 7.53
CA THR A 90 -5.81 -3.88 6.97
C THR A 90 -5.89 -4.50 5.59
N SER A 91 -6.82 -5.44 5.40
CA SER A 91 -7.05 -6.09 4.09
C SER A 91 -7.83 -5.17 3.15
N PHE A 92 -7.46 -5.20 1.87
CA PHE A 92 -8.24 -4.55 0.82
C PHE A 92 -9.49 -5.36 0.51
N GLN A 93 -10.56 -4.69 0.13
CA GLN A 93 -11.73 -5.33 -0.49
C GLN A 93 -11.43 -5.66 -1.97
N SER A 94 -12.09 -6.67 -2.51
CA SER A 94 -11.97 -6.97 -3.95
C SER A 94 -12.52 -5.81 -4.80
N GLY A 95 -11.74 -5.37 -5.78
CA GLY A 95 -11.99 -4.19 -6.61
C GLY A 95 -11.64 -2.86 -5.93
N GLU A 96 -11.08 -2.87 -4.72
CA GLU A 96 -10.77 -1.63 -4.00
C GLU A 96 -9.53 -0.95 -4.59
N LEU A 97 -9.65 0.36 -4.81
CA LEU A 97 -8.54 1.26 -5.07
C LEU A 97 -8.34 2.19 -3.86
N LYS A 98 -7.15 2.15 -3.27
CA LYS A 98 -6.69 3.12 -2.27
C LYS A 98 -5.60 4.01 -2.84
N VAL A 99 -5.54 5.24 -2.34
CA VAL A 99 -4.46 6.18 -2.59
C VAL A 99 -3.79 6.51 -1.26
N PHE A 100 -2.47 6.49 -1.24
CA PHE A 100 -1.65 6.84 -0.09
C PHE A 100 -0.86 8.11 -0.42
N VAL A 101 -0.93 9.10 0.48
CA VAL A 101 -0.24 10.37 0.36
C VAL A 101 0.48 10.63 1.68
N ASN A 102 1.77 10.95 1.64
CA ASN A 102 2.60 11.16 2.84
C ASN A 102 2.52 10.01 3.86
N GLY A 103 2.44 8.77 3.38
CA GLY A 103 2.40 7.58 4.23
C GLY A 103 1.04 7.25 4.85
N GLU A 104 -0.04 7.90 4.43
CA GLU A 104 -1.40 7.69 4.96
C GLU A 104 -2.41 7.47 3.84
N ALA A 105 -3.37 6.57 4.04
CA ALA A 105 -4.49 6.35 3.15
C ALA A 105 -5.44 7.56 3.16
N ARG A 106 -5.89 7.95 1.97
CA ARG A 106 -6.85 9.04 1.72
C ARG A 106 -8.11 8.54 1.01
#